data_AF-A0A0P9D3B3-F1
#
_entry.id   AF-A0A0P9D3B3-F1
#
_cell.length_a   1.000
_cell.length_b   1.000
_cell.length_c   1.000
_cell.angle_alpha   90.00
_cell.angle_beta   90.00
_cell.angle_gamma   90.00
#
_symmetry.space_group_name_H-M   'P 1'
#
loop_
_entity.id
_entity.type
_entity.pdbx_description
1 polymer ?
#
loop_
_entity_poly.entity_id
_entity_poly.type
_entity_poly.pdbx_seq_one_letter_code
_entity_poly.pdbx_strand_id
1 'polypeptide(L)'
;MPPLRPELPRSLDALRAMLAEGWQIEAPVLARLSWSQQRSGERSYHIIIGHAARRSLIVLPASPEIHSFLADLHIPISETH
;
A
#
# COMPACT_ATOMS: atom_id res chain seq x y z
N MET A 1 -5.28 -0.73 28.26
CA MET A 1 -5.72 -1.24 26.95
C MET A 1 -5.27 -0.20 25.92
N PRO A 2 -4.28 -0.48 25.06
CA PRO A 2 -3.93 0.48 24.01
C PRO A 2 -5.12 0.64 23.07
N PRO A 3 -5.39 1.84 22.51
CA PRO A 3 -6.45 1.99 21.53
C PRO A 3 -6.12 1.08 20.35
N LEU A 4 -7.10 0.27 19.94
CA LEU A 4 -7.08 -0.44 18.67
C LEU A 4 -6.85 0.64 17.60
N ARG A 5 -5.61 0.72 17.09
CA ARG A 5 -5.34 1.49 15.88
C ARG A 5 -6.35 1.00 14.85
N PRO A 6 -7.09 1.86 14.15
CA PRO A 6 -7.96 1.39 13.08
C PRO A 6 -7.10 0.49 12.21
N GLU A 7 -7.49 -0.78 12.10
CA GLU A 7 -6.72 -1.75 11.33
C GLU A 7 -6.75 -1.25 9.90
N LEU A 8 -5.68 -0.57 9.51
CA LEU A 8 -5.55 -0.02 8.17
C LEU A 8 -5.81 -1.18 7.21
N PRO A 9 -6.65 -0.98 6.19
CA PRO A 9 -7.02 -2.06 5.29
C PRO A 9 -5.78 -2.74 4.72
N ARG A 10 -5.61 -4.02 5.04
CA ARG A 10 -4.44 -4.82 4.63
C ARG A 10 -4.70 -5.66 3.38
N SER A 11 -5.76 -5.33 2.64
CA SER A 11 -6.16 -6.06 1.43
C SER A 11 -6.30 -5.13 0.23
N LEU A 12 -6.08 -5.70 -0.96
CA LEU A 12 -6.27 -5.00 -2.23
C LEU A 12 -7.72 -4.55 -2.42
N ASP A 13 -8.71 -5.35 -2.00
CA ASP A 13 -10.12 -4.99 -2.10
C ASP A 13 -10.48 -3.73 -1.32
N ALA A 14 -9.92 -3.58 -0.13
CA ALA A 14 -10.18 -2.40 0.68
C ALA A 14 -9.46 -1.16 0.13
N LEU A 15 -8.27 -1.31 -0.46
CA LEU A 15 -7.65 -0.23 -1.23
C LEU A 15 -8.56 0.20 -2.39
N ARG A 16 -9.12 -0.75 -3.17
CA ARG A 16 -10.05 -0.46 -4.26
C ARG A 16 -11.29 0.29 -3.77
N ALA A 17 -11.87 -0.13 -2.63
CA ALA A 17 -13.01 0.56 -2.03
C ALA A 17 -12.69 2.01 -1.66
N MET A 18 -11.51 2.26 -1.07
CA MET A 18 -11.08 3.63 -0.76
C MET A 18 -10.89 4.47 -2.02
N LEU A 19 -10.32 3.92 -3.10
CA LEU A 19 -10.22 4.67 -4.36
C LEU A 19 -11.59 4.99 -4.95
N ALA A 20 -12.57 4.09 -4.81
CA ALA A 20 -13.95 4.35 -5.23
C ALA A 20 -14.64 5.44 -4.40
N GLU A 21 -14.26 5.60 -3.11
CA GLU A 21 -14.70 6.70 -2.24
C GLU A 21 -14.01 8.04 -2.55
N GLY A 22 -13.11 8.09 -3.55
CA GLY A 22 -12.42 9.30 -3.98
C GLY A 22 -11.04 9.50 -3.36
N TRP A 23 -10.50 8.51 -2.65
CA TRP A 23 -9.10 8.53 -2.24
C TRP A 23 -8.19 8.36 -3.47
N GLN A 24 -7.00 8.96 -3.41
CA GLN A 24 -6.01 8.88 -4.47
C GLN A 24 -4.71 8.31 -3.94
N ILE A 25 -4.07 7.45 -4.73
CA ILE A 25 -2.72 6.96 -4.40
C ILE A 25 -1.71 8.06 -4.71
N GLU A 26 -0.88 8.39 -3.73
CA GLU A 26 0.27 9.27 -3.92
C GLU A 26 1.42 8.46 -4.52
N ALA A 27 1.83 8.83 -5.73
CA ALA A 27 2.97 8.24 -6.41
C ALA A 27 4.30 8.89 -5.97
N PRO A 28 5.42 8.15 -5.96
CA PRO A 28 5.54 6.72 -6.25
C PRO A 28 5.16 5.83 -5.06
N VAL A 29 4.69 4.62 -5.34
CA VAL A 29 4.53 3.58 -4.31
C VAL A 29 5.90 3.02 -3.94
N LEU A 30 6.20 2.90 -2.65
CA LEU A 30 7.51 2.44 -2.19
C LEU A 30 7.50 0.93 -1.96
N ALA A 31 8.30 0.20 -2.74
CA ALA A 31 8.59 -1.21 -2.48
C ALA A 31 9.78 -1.32 -1.53
N ARG A 32 9.56 -1.91 -0.36
CA ARG A 32 10.60 -2.12 0.66
C ARG A 32 10.63 -3.57 1.11
N LEU A 33 11.81 -4.06 1.49
CA LEU A 33 11.92 -5.33 2.20
C LEU A 33 11.23 -5.20 3.56
N SER A 34 10.35 -6.15 3.86
CA SER A 34 9.75 -6.25 5.18
C SER A 34 10.85 -6.54 6.20
N TRP A 35 11.08 -5.62 7.14
CA TRP A 35 12.09 -5.80 8.21
C TRP A 35 11.89 -7.10 9.01
N SER A 36 10.64 -7.53 9.19
CA SER A 36 10.30 -8.79 9.87
C SER A 36 10.49 -10.05 9.01
N GLN A 37 10.68 -9.90 7.69
CA GLN A 37 10.76 -10.99 6.71
C GLN A 37 12.09 -10.96 5.93
N GLN A 38 13.15 -10.38 6.49
CA GLN A 38 14.48 -10.36 5.86
C GLN A 38 15.00 -11.75 5.44
N ARG A 39 14.48 -12.84 6.03
CA ARG A 39 14.81 -14.22 5.66
C ARG A 39 14.04 -14.78 4.46
N SER A 40 12.84 -14.29 4.14
CA SER A 40 12.05 -14.80 3.00
C SER A 40 12.31 -14.04 1.70
N GLY A 41 12.84 -12.81 1.79
CA GLY A 41 12.99 -11.93 0.64
C GLY A 41 11.66 -11.30 0.18
N GLU A 42 10.60 -11.43 0.98
CA GLU A 42 9.30 -10.85 0.68
C GLU A 42 9.33 -9.31 0.80
N ARG A 43 8.92 -8.66 -0.29
CA ARG A 43 8.79 -7.21 -0.38
C ARG A 43 7.38 -6.82 0.05
N SER A 44 7.22 -5.61 0.57
CA SER A 44 5.92 -4.99 0.82
C SER A 44 5.84 -3.64 0.11
N TYR A 45 4.67 -3.35 -0.43
CA TYR A 45 4.35 -2.07 -1.03
C TYR A 45 3.74 -1.16 0.03
N HIS A 46 4.40 -0.03 0.24
CA HIS A 46 3.96 1.06 1.09
C HIS A 46 3.26 2.09 0.22
N ILE A 47 1.94 2.10 0.30
CA ILE A 47 1.04 2.88 -0.54
C ILE A 47 0.48 4.00 0.32
N ILE A 48 0.85 5.24 0.01
CA ILE A 48 0.25 6.41 0.66
C ILE A 48 -1.01 6.74 -0.14
N ILE A 49 -2.13 6.91 0.55
CA ILE A 49 -3.37 7.40 -0.03
C ILE A 49 -3.78 8.71 0.62
N GLY A 50 -4.28 9.64 -0.19
CA GLY A 50 -4.75 10.95 0.22
C GLY A 50 -6.22 11.15 -0.09
N HIS A 51 -6.94 11.83 0.79
CA HIS A 51 -8.28 12.35 0.54
C HIS A 51 -8.48 13.66 1.30
N ALA A 52 -8.66 14.76 0.56
CA ALA A 52 -8.67 16.12 1.10
C ALA A 52 -7.44 16.41 1.98
N ALA A 53 -7.64 16.69 3.27
CA ALA A 53 -6.56 16.96 4.23
C ALA A 53 -6.04 15.69 4.95
N ARG A 54 -6.55 14.50 4.61
CA ARG A 54 -6.19 13.23 5.27
C ARG A 54 -5.24 12.44 4.39
N ARG A 55 -4.23 11.84 5.04
CA ARG A 55 -3.33 10.86 4.44
C ARG A 55 -3.34 9.59 5.26
N SER A 56 -3.18 8.45 4.61
CA SER A 56 -3.09 7.14 5.27
C SER A 56 -2.07 6.28 4.55
N LEU A 57 -1.32 5.47 5.31
CA LEU A 57 -0.36 4.53 4.78
C LEU A 57 -0.97 3.13 4.81
N ILE A 58 -1.06 2.49 3.65
CA ILE A 58 -1.45 1.09 3.50
C ILE A 58 -0.20 0.29 3.17
N VAL A 59 0.01 -0.83 3.85
CA VAL A 59 1.12 -1.73 3.59
C VAL A 59 0.55 -3.07 3.15
N LEU A 60 0.85 -3.45 1.91
CA LEU A 60 0.45 -4.73 1.33
C LEU A 60 1.68 -5.57 1.03
N PRO A 61 1.64 -6.90 1.25
CA PRO A 61 2.68 -7.78 0.74
C PRO A 61 2.74 -7.65 -0.79
N ALA A 62 3.95 -7.65 -1.35
CA ALA A 62 4.13 -7.64 -2.78
C ALA A 62 3.60 -8.96 -3.35
N SER A 63 2.53 -8.87 -4.13
CA SER A 63 1.94 -9.98 -4.88
C SER A 63 1.74 -9.59 -6.35
N PRO A 64 1.61 -10.56 -7.26
CA PRO A 64 1.29 -10.29 -8.66
C PRO A 64 0.00 -9.46 -8.83
N GLU A 65 -1.00 -9.65 -7.96
CA GLU A 65 -2.27 -8.93 -8.07
C GLU A 65 -2.11 -7.44 -7.78
N ILE A 66 -1.41 -7.06 -6.70
CA ILE A 66 -1.19 -5.64 -6.38
C ILE A 66 -0.23 -5.00 -7.39
N HIS A 67 0.76 -5.73 -7.89
CA HIS A 67 1.65 -5.23 -8.93
C HIS A 67 0.88 -4.90 -10.21
N SER A 68 0.02 -5.81 -10.68
CA SER A 68 -0.81 -5.60 -11.87
C SER A 68 -1.77 -4.43 -11.66
N PHE A 69 -2.39 -4.33 -10.49
CA PHE A 69 -3.28 -3.21 -10.15
C PHE A 69 -2.58 -1.85 -10.21
N LEU A 70 -1.37 -1.73 -9.65
CA LEU A 70 -0.60 -0.48 -9.70
C LEU A 70 -0.17 -0.15 -11.14
N ALA A 71 0.17 -1.16 -11.94
CA ALA A 71 0.49 -1.00 -13.35
C ALA A 71 -0.70 -0.52 -14.18
N ASP A 72 -1.90 -1.08 -13.98
CA ASP A 72 -3.14 -0.65 -14.64
C ASP A 72 -3.46 0.82 -14.33
N LEU A 73 -3.18 1.25 -13.11
CA LEU A 73 -3.33 2.64 -12.67
C LEU A 73 -2.17 3.55 -13.09
N HIS A 74 -1.17 3.02 -13.82
CA HIS A 74 0.06 3.74 -14.22
C HIS A 74 0.83 4.35 -13.04
N ILE A 75 0.78 3.72 -11.88
CA ILE A 75 1.46 4.19 -10.67
C ILE A 75 2.89 3.63 -10.64
N PRO A 76 3.92 4.49 -10.66
CA PRO A 76 5.30 4.02 -10.58
C PRO A 76 5.60 3.42 -9.21
N ILE A 77 6.30 2.29 -9.21
CA ILE A 77 6.82 1.62 -8.01
C ILE A 77 8.31 1.96 -7.90
N SER A 78 8.72 2.52 -6.76
CA SER A 78 10.13 2.81 -6.45
C SER A 78 10.65 1.77 -5.47
N GLU A 79 11.67 1.03 -5.88
CA GLU A 79 12.33 0.03 -5.04
C GLU A 79 13.42 0.71 -4.21
N THR A 80 13.30 0.69 -2.88
CA THR A 80 14.39 1.15 -2.01
C THR A 80 15.24 -0.05 -1.62
N HIS A 81 16.49 -0.06 -2.08
CA HIS A 81 17.53 -1.04 -1.72
C HIS A 81 17.94 -0.95 -0.25
#